data_AF-A0A397IT86-F1
#
_entry.id   AF-A0A397IT86-F1
#
_cell.length_a   1.000
_cell.length_b   1.000
_cell.length_c   1.000
_cell.angle_alpha   90.00
_cell.angle_beta   90.00
_cell.angle_gamma   90.00
#
_symmetry.space_group_name_H-M   'P 1'
#
loop_
_entity.id
_entity.type
_entity.pdbx_description
1 polymer ?
#
loop_
_entity_poly.entity_id
_entity_poly.type
_entity_poly.pdbx_seq_one_letter_code
_entity_poly.pdbx_strand_id
1 'polypeptide(L)' 'MKKSSSMMKDDAQRYFIPHAQINATSKYEAIEWIPYDIFKDIKEIAKGGFGEIYKVTWIDGLMDRL' A
#
# COMPACT_ATOMS: atom_id res chain seq x y z
N MET A 1 0.33 18.11 21.44
CA MET A 1 -0.02 18.15 20.01
C MET A 1 -0.06 16.73 19.45
N LYS A 2 -1.25 16.16 19.22
CA LYS A 2 -1.44 14.83 18.59
C LYS A 2 -1.79 14.98 17.09
N LYS A 3 -0.96 15.68 16.32
CA LYS A 3 -1.20 15.91 14.87
C LYS A 3 -0.11 15.36 13.93
N SER A 4 1.01 14.86 14.46
CA SER A 4 2.14 14.45 13.61
C SER A 4 1.90 13.13 12.85
N SER A 5 1.28 12.13 13.49
CA SER A 5 1.13 10.80 12.88
C SER A 5 0.07 10.70 11.78
N SER A 6 -0.92 11.60 11.73
CA SER A 6 -1.91 11.63 10.65
C SER A 6 -1.38 12.34 9.40
N MET A 7 -0.54 13.37 9.60
CA MET A 7 -0.02 14.22 8.53
C MET A 7 0.85 13.45 7.51
N MET A 8 1.69 12.51 7.98
CA MET A 8 2.52 11.68 7.09
C MET A 8 1.74 10.68 6.23
N LYS A 9 0.55 10.24 6.67
CA LYS A 9 -0.28 9.29 5.90
C LYS A 9 -0.95 9.98 4.72
N ASP A 10 -1.41 11.21 4.93
CA ASP A 10 -2.13 11.99 3.92
C ASP A 10 -1.20 12.46 2.79
N ASP A 11 0.03 12.88 3.11
CA ASP A 11 1.00 13.34 2.11
C ASP A 11 1.56 12.19 1.26
N ALA A 12 1.78 11.01 1.86
CA ALA A 12 2.17 9.80 1.13
C ALA A 12 1.14 9.45 0.06
N GLN A 13 -0.15 9.45 0.43
CA GLN A 13 -1.22 9.15 -0.50
C GLN A 13 -1.43 10.24 -1.54
N ARG A 14 -1.37 11.50 -1.12
CA ARG A 14 -1.67 12.66 -1.95
C ARG A 14 -0.55 13.01 -2.93
N TYR A 15 0.71 12.83 -2.55
CA TYR A 15 1.85 13.33 -3.32
C TYR A 15 2.79 12.20 -3.80
N PHE A 16 3.10 11.22 -2.96
CA PHE A 16 4.12 10.23 -3.30
C PHE A 16 3.64 9.17 -4.31
N ILE A 17 2.44 8.60 -4.13
CA ILE A 17 1.93 7.57 -5.06
C ILE A 17 1.75 8.14 -6.48
N PRO A 18 1.06 9.27 -6.69
CA PRO A 18 0.86 9.78 -8.05
C PRO A 18 2.19 10.19 -8.69
N HIS A 19 3.12 10.76 -7.92
CA HIS A 19 4.43 11.14 -8.42
C HIS A 19 5.27 9.92 -8.82
N ALA A 20 5.23 8.83 -8.05
CA ALA A 20 5.91 7.59 -8.41
C ALA A 20 5.30 6.93 -9.67
N GLN A 21 3.98 6.98 -9.82
CA GLN A 21 3.28 6.46 -11.01
C GLN A 21 3.58 7.29 -12.27
N ILE A 22 3.57 8.62 -12.19
CA ILE A 22 3.84 9.52 -13.32
C ILE A 22 5.28 9.36 -13.84
N ASN A 23 6.24 9.08 -12.95
CA ASN A 23 7.65 8.94 -13.31
C ASN A 23 8.04 7.49 -13.68
N ALA A 24 7.15 6.52 -13.55
CA ALA A 24 7.41 5.14 -13.94
C ALA A 24 7.50 5.02 -15.46
N THR A 25 8.55 4.38 -15.98
CA THR A 25 8.71 4.17 -17.43
C THR A 25 8.08 2.86 -17.91
N SER A 26 7.68 2.02 -16.96
CA SER A 26 7.05 0.71 -17.18
C SER A 26 6.06 0.40 -16.08
N LYS A 27 5.06 -0.44 -16.38
CA LYS A 27 4.08 -0.93 -15.39
C LYS A 27 4.73 -1.65 -14.19
N TYR A 28 5.94 -2.17 -14.37
CA TYR A 28 6.72 -2.84 -13.33
C TYR A 28 7.50 -1.86 -12.43
N GLU A 29 7.58 -0.59 -12.82
CA GLU A 29 8.24 0.48 -12.04
C GLU A 29 7.23 1.34 -11.27
N ALA A 30 5.94 1.24 -11.60
CA ALA A 30 4.89 1.95 -10.91
C ALA A 30 4.63 1.35 -9.53
N ILE A 31 4.71 2.19 -8.49
CA ILE A 31 4.27 1.81 -7.15
C ILE A 31 2.74 1.88 -7.11
N GLU A 32 2.11 0.74 -6.85
CA GLU A 32 0.67 0.65 -6.63
C GLU A 32 0.34 0.70 -5.14
N TRP A 33 -0.58 1.60 -4.78
CA TRP A 33 -1.14 1.63 -3.44
C TRP A 33 -2.40 0.79 -3.38
N ILE A 34 -2.37 -0.21 -2.50
CA ILE A 34 -3.47 -1.13 -2.31
C ILE A 34 -4.17 -0.78 -0.99
N PRO A 35 -5.45 -0.36 -1.02
CA PRO A 35 -6.24 -0.16 0.18
C PRO A 35 -6.28 -1.43 1.05
N TYR A 36 -6.32 -1.29 2.37
CA TYR A 36 -6.30 -2.47 3.25
C TYR A 36 -7.63 -3.24 3.27
N ASP A 37 -8.74 -2.53 3.10
CA ASP A 37 -10.12 -3.02 3.16
C ASP A 37 -10.48 -4.00 2.04
N ILE A 38 -9.71 -4.03 0.96
CA ILE A 38 -9.89 -4.97 -0.14
C ILE A 38 -9.26 -6.35 0.11
N PHE A 39 -8.43 -6.50 1.15
CA PHE A 39 -7.85 -7.78 1.51
C PHE A 39 -8.88 -8.68 2.23
N LYS A 40 -8.91 -9.96 1.85
CA LYS A 40 -9.67 -11.02 2.53
C LYS A 40 -8.76 -12.09 3.11
N ASP A 41 -9.35 -13.00 3.88
CA ASP A 41 -8.69 -14.16 4.49
C ASP A 41 -7.41 -13.80 5.25
N ILE A 42 -7.46 -12.68 5.97
CA ILE A 42 -6.31 -12.10 6.67
C ILE A 42 -5.91 -13.03 7.82
N LYS A 43 -4.73 -13.64 7.70
CA LYS A 43 -4.19 -14.58 8.68
C LYS A 43 -2.79 -14.18 9.10
N GLU A 44 -2.57 -13.99 10.40
CA GLU A 44 -1.23 -13.78 10.96
C GLU A 44 -0.38 -15.04 10.77
N ILE A 45 0.85 -14.85 10.31
CA ILE A 45 1.81 -15.95 10.13
C ILE A 45 3.05 -15.79 11.02
N ALA A 46 3.36 -14.57 11.46
CA ALA A 46 4.43 -14.31 12.42
C ALA A 46 4.26 -12.93 13.07
N LYS A 47 4.78 -12.80 14.30
CA LYS A 47 4.88 -11.53 15.02
C LYS A 47 6.22 -11.45 15.73
N GLY A 48 6.92 -10.34 15.58
CA GLY A 48 8.23 -10.10 16.19
C GLY A 48 8.40 -8.66 16.65
N GLY A 49 9.61 -8.31 17.10
CA GLY A 49 9.91 -6.96 17.61
C GLY A 49 9.87 -5.85 16.56
N PHE A 50 9.93 -6.20 15.27
CA PHE A 50 9.96 -5.27 14.14
C PHE A 50 8.64 -5.20 13.36
N GLY A 51 7.64 -5.98 13.75
CA GLY A 51 6.33 -5.97 13.09
C GLY A 51 5.62 -7.32 13.07
N GLU A 52 4.50 -7.33 12.34
CA GLU A 52 3.60 -8.46 12.16
C GLU A 52 3.53 -8.82 10.68
N ILE A 53 3.45 -10.11 10.38
CA ILE A 53 3.38 -10.63 9.02
C ILE A 53 2.03 -11.33 8.85
N TYR A 54 1.31 -10.96 7.80
CA TYR A 54 0.00 -11.49 7.45
C TYR A 54 0.03 -12.12 6.06
N LYS A 55 -0.67 -13.25 5.91
CA LYS A 55 -1.09 -13.79 4.61
C LYS A 55 -2.50 -13.27 4.32
N VAL A 56 -2.72 -12.79 3.10
CA VAL A 56 -4.00 -12.22 2.65
C VAL A 56 -4.34 -12.70 1.24
N THR A 57 -5.63 -12.72 0.91
CA THR A 57 -6.15 -12.84 -0.45
C THR A 57 -6.45 -11.44 -0.98
N TRP A 58 -5.84 -11.05 -2.11
CA TRP A 58 -6.17 -9.81 -2.81
C TRP A 58 -7.13 -10.11 -3.97
N ILE A 59 -8.38 -9.67 -3.85
CA ILE A 59 -9.47 -10.09 -4.76
C ILE A 59 -9.37 -9.43 -6.13
N ASP A 60 -8.94 -8.17 -6.21
CA ASP A 60 -8.96 -7.41 -7.47
C ASP A 60 -7.68 -7.55 -8.30
N GLY A 61 -6.61 -8.18 -7.77
CA GLY A 61 -5.35 -8.43 -8.48
C GLY A 61 -4.73 -7.21 -9.17
N LEU A 62 -3.69 -7.43 -9.99
CA LEU A 62 -3.17 -6.39 -10.88
C LEU A 62 -4.32 -5.93 -11.79
N MET A 63 -4.77 -4.69 -11.61
CA MET A 63 -5.58 -4.07 -12.65
C MET A 63 -4.74 -4.00 -13.93
N ASP A 64 -5.21 -4.64 -14.99
CA ASP A 64 -4.84 -4.35 -16.38
C ASP A 64 -5.33 -2.95 -16.77
N ARG A 65 -4.92 -1.92 -16.02
CA ARG A 65 -5.25 -0.53 -16.29
C ARG A 65 -3.99 0.25 -16.61
N LEU A 66 -3.27 -0.24 -17.62
CA LEU A 66 -2.41 0.55 -18.50
C LEU A 66 -2.67 0.12 -19.95
#